data_AF-A0A1J1J7A9-F1
#
_entry.id   AF-A0A1J1J7A9-F1
#
_cell.length_a   1.000
_cell.length_b   1.000
_cell.length_c   1.000
_cell.angle_alpha   90.00
_cell.angle_beta   90.00
_cell.angle_gamma   90.00
#
_symmetry.space_group_name_H-M   'P 1'
#
loop_
_entity.id
_entity.type
_entity.pdbx_description
1 polymer ?
#
loop_
_entity_poly.entity_id
_entity_poly.type
_entity_poly.pdbx_seq_one_letter_code
_entity_poly.pdbx_strand_id
1 'polypeptide(L)'
;MKPLNKENILSFYLPANSMISYSALSINIMNPAIRNNFFGSSDLTNFLLWHTVLGAGSYIYTRKHLKKASQQNKLAYAAVGGVLFSFGSVLMWAFAKNILPKNNGIATFVGLSSGFIIVRITSDYLNHVDEQISKVD
;
A
#
# COMPACT_ATOMS: atom_id res chain seq x y z
N MET A 1 -0.09 4.13 -22.53
CA MET A 1 -0.84 3.10 -21.75
C MET A 1 -0.14 1.76 -21.97
N LYS A 2 0.10 0.95 -20.92
CA LYS A 2 0.76 -0.37 -21.07
C LYS A 2 -0.26 -1.42 -21.59
N PRO A 3 0.14 -2.35 -22.46
CA PRO A 3 -0.77 -3.34 -23.03
C PRO A 3 -1.40 -4.24 -21.95
N LEU A 4 -2.67 -4.62 -22.10
CA LEU A 4 -3.38 -5.50 -21.17
C LEU A 4 -2.87 -6.95 -21.31
N ASN A 5 -1.77 -7.27 -20.63
CA ASN A 5 -1.27 -8.63 -20.45
C ASN A 5 -1.20 -8.97 -18.96
N LYS A 6 -1.11 -10.26 -18.60
CA LYS A 6 -1.09 -10.71 -17.19
C LYS A 6 0.00 -9.99 -16.37
N GLU A 7 1.17 -9.78 -16.96
CA GLU A 7 2.29 -9.08 -16.31
C GLU A 7 1.99 -7.60 -16.03
N ASN A 8 1.37 -6.87 -16.94
CA ASN A 8 1.02 -5.46 -16.78
C ASN A 8 -0.18 -5.27 -15.85
N ILE A 9 -1.10 -6.23 -15.81
CA ILE A 9 -2.18 -6.24 -14.81
C ILE A 9 -1.59 -6.37 -13.40
N LEU A 10 -0.68 -7.32 -13.19
CA LEU A 10 -0.01 -7.56 -11.91
C LEU A 10 0.96 -6.45 -11.50
N SER A 11 1.69 -5.87 -12.46
CA SER A 11 2.76 -4.89 -12.17
C SER A 11 2.31 -3.43 -12.21
N PHE A 12 1.22 -3.10 -12.90
CA PHE A 12 0.81 -1.71 -13.12
C PHE A 12 -0.63 -1.44 -12.70
N TYR A 13 -1.60 -2.21 -13.19
CA TYR A 13 -3.01 -1.91 -12.94
C TYR A 13 -3.47 -2.29 -11.52
N LEU A 14 -3.05 -3.44 -10.99
CA LEU A 14 -3.37 -3.86 -9.63
C LEU A 14 -2.75 -2.94 -8.57
N PRO A 15 -1.45 -2.62 -8.62
CA PRO A 15 -0.85 -1.63 -7.71
C PRO A 15 -1.50 -0.25 -7.84
N ALA A 16 -1.84 0.20 -9.05
CA ALA A 16 -2.50 1.48 -9.25
C ALA A 16 -3.92 1.52 -8.65
N ASN A 17 -4.72 0.47 -8.85
CA ASN A 17 -6.04 0.36 -8.22
C ASN A 17 -5.93 0.28 -6.70
N SER A 18 -4.89 -0.38 -6.20
CA SER A 18 -4.60 -0.51 -4.77
C SER A 18 -4.27 0.84 -4.12
N MET A 19 -3.67 1.81 -4.83
CA MET A 19 -3.46 3.16 -4.31
C MET A 19 -4.76 3.88 -3.97
N ILE A 20 -5.85 3.61 -4.71
CA ILE A 20 -7.17 4.17 -4.40
C ILE A 20 -7.68 3.60 -3.09
N SER A 21 -7.59 2.27 -2.92
CA SER A 21 -7.99 1.59 -1.68
C SER A 21 -7.15 2.03 -0.48
N TYR A 22 -5.84 2.20 -0.67
CA TYR A 22 -4.92 2.68 0.35
C TYR A 22 -5.23 4.11 0.78
N SER A 23 -5.55 4.99 -0.18
CA SER A 23 -5.96 6.37 0.10
C SER A 23 -7.27 6.39 0.87
N ALA A 24 -8.27 5.61 0.45
CA ALA A 24 -9.54 5.47 1.16
C ALA A 24 -9.35 4.92 2.59
N LEU A 25 -8.43 3.94 2.75
CA LEU A 25 -8.07 3.37 4.05
C LEU A 25 -7.46 4.44 4.98
N SER A 26 -6.57 5.30 4.46
CA SER A 26 -5.97 6.40 5.22
C SER A 26 -7.02 7.38 5.75
N ILE A 27 -7.99 7.74 4.90
CA ILE A 27 -9.08 8.64 5.25
C ILE A 27 -9.97 7.98 6.30
N ASN A 28 -10.33 6.71 6.10
CA ASN A 28 -11.21 5.97 6.99
C ASN A 28 -10.64 5.83 8.41
N ILE A 29 -9.33 5.59 8.54
CA ILE A 29 -8.67 5.48 9.84
C ILE A 29 -8.57 6.85 10.51
N MET A 30 -8.11 7.86 9.78
CA MET A 30 -7.86 9.21 10.30
C MET A 30 -9.15 9.99 10.62
N ASN A 31 -10.21 9.83 9.81
CA ASN A 31 -11.44 10.60 9.90
C ASN A 31 -12.66 9.73 10.31
N PRO A 32 -13.02 9.73 11.61
CA PRO A 32 -14.12 8.90 12.11
C PRO A 32 -15.51 9.35 11.62
N ALA A 33 -15.67 10.60 11.15
CA ALA A 33 -16.95 11.08 10.63
C ALA A 33 -17.25 10.50 9.24
N ILE A 34 -16.22 10.33 8.39
CA ILE A 34 -16.36 9.67 7.09
C ILE A 34 -16.62 8.17 7.28
N ARG A 35 -15.95 7.54 8.26
CA ARG A 35 -16.23 6.13 8.63
C ARG A 35 -17.72 5.90 8.91
N ASN A 36 -18.32 6.74 9.76
CA ASN A 36 -19.71 6.56 10.17
C ASN A 36 -20.74 6.94 9.08
N ASN A 37 -20.40 7.85 8.16
CA ASN A 37 -21.36 8.37 7.16
C ASN A 37 -21.27 7.69 5.77
N PHE A 38 -20.12 7.18 5.37
CA PHE A 38 -19.91 6.58 4.04
C PHE A 38 -19.45 5.12 4.08
N PHE A 39 -18.78 4.69 5.17
CA PHE A 39 -18.07 3.41 5.24
C PHE A 39 -18.58 2.50 6.37
N GLY A 40 -19.87 2.61 6.71
CA GLY A 40 -20.52 2.12 7.94
C GLY A 40 -20.45 0.62 8.29
N SER A 41 -19.54 -0.18 7.76
CA SER A 41 -19.30 -1.56 8.17
C SER A 41 -17.80 -1.89 8.28
N SER A 42 -17.45 -2.66 9.31
CA SER A 42 -16.12 -3.27 9.47
C SER A 42 -15.67 -4.02 8.20
N ASP A 43 -16.63 -4.53 7.43
CA ASP A 43 -16.42 -5.24 6.17
C ASP A 43 -15.71 -4.41 5.11
N LEU A 44 -16.00 -3.10 5.02
CA LEU A 44 -15.38 -2.24 4.02
C LEU A 44 -13.94 -1.89 4.38
N THR A 45 -13.65 -1.68 5.66
CA THR A 45 -12.26 -1.47 6.11
C THR A 45 -11.41 -2.70 5.83
N ASN A 46 -11.95 -3.89 6.14
CA ASN A 46 -11.30 -5.16 5.84
C ASN A 46 -11.11 -5.36 4.34
N PHE A 47 -12.11 -5.01 3.52
CA PHE A 47 -11.99 -5.08 2.06
C PHE A 47 -10.90 -4.14 1.52
N LEU A 48 -10.88 -2.88 1.96
CA LEU A 48 -9.85 -1.90 1.58
C LEU A 48 -8.45 -2.35 2.00
N LEU A 49 -8.34 -2.94 3.19
CA LEU A 49 -7.09 -3.48 3.71
C LEU A 49 -6.62 -4.68 2.87
N TRP A 50 -7.50 -5.64 2.58
CA TRP A 50 -7.18 -6.79 1.73
C TRP A 50 -6.73 -6.35 0.33
N HIS A 51 -7.43 -5.40 -0.27
CA HIS A 51 -7.06 -4.88 -1.58
C HIS A 51 -5.73 -4.10 -1.56
N THR A 52 -5.41 -3.44 -0.44
CA THR A 52 -4.10 -2.83 -0.21
C THR A 52 -3.00 -3.90 -0.11
N VAL A 53 -3.21 -4.94 0.70
CA VAL A 53 -2.25 -6.05 0.88
C VAL A 53 -1.97 -6.75 -0.44
N LEU A 54 -3.02 -7.06 -1.21
CA LEU A 54 -2.88 -7.73 -2.51
C LEU A 54 -2.13 -6.86 -3.53
N GLY A 55 -2.42 -5.56 -3.59
CA GLY A 55 -1.75 -4.66 -4.52
C GLY A 55 -0.29 -4.42 -4.16
N ALA A 56 0.00 -4.15 -2.89
CA ALA A 56 1.37 -3.99 -2.38
C ALA A 56 2.18 -5.28 -2.55
N GLY A 57 1.59 -6.43 -2.23
CA GLY A 57 2.20 -7.74 -2.44
C GLY A 57 2.46 -8.01 -3.93
N SER A 58 1.51 -7.72 -4.81
CA SER A 58 1.69 -7.86 -6.26
C SER A 58 2.81 -6.95 -6.79
N TYR A 59 2.90 -5.72 -6.29
CA TYR A 59 3.99 -4.80 -6.63
C TYR A 59 5.35 -5.37 -6.22
N ILE A 60 5.47 -5.90 -4.99
CA ILE A 60 6.70 -6.54 -4.50
C ILE A 60 7.04 -7.79 -5.29
N TYR A 61 6.06 -8.65 -5.57
CA TYR A 61 6.22 -9.90 -6.31
C TYR A 61 6.83 -9.70 -7.70
N THR A 62 6.50 -8.58 -8.35
CA THR A 62 6.97 -8.25 -9.72
C THR A 62 8.32 -7.54 -9.76
N ARG A 63 8.98 -7.31 -8.61
CA ARG A 63 10.26 -6.58 -8.53
C ARG A 63 11.43 -7.37 -9.14
N LYS A 64 12.40 -6.63 -9.68
CA LYS A 64 13.57 -7.24 -10.35
C LYS A 64 14.43 -8.01 -9.36
N HIS A 65 14.60 -7.50 -8.13
CA HIS A 65 15.41 -8.16 -7.11
C HIS A 65 14.90 -9.54 -6.70
N LEU A 66 13.62 -9.82 -6.92
CA LEU A 66 13.04 -11.12 -6.64
C LEU A 66 13.11 -12.09 -7.84
N LYS A 67 13.64 -11.70 -9.00
CA LYS A 67 13.65 -12.56 -10.20
C LYS A 67 14.38 -13.89 -9.98
N LYS A 68 15.51 -13.87 -9.26
CA LYS A 68 16.35 -15.06 -8.98
C LYS A 68 15.82 -15.93 -7.83
N ALA A 69 14.84 -15.47 -7.06
CA ALA A 69 14.26 -16.25 -5.97
C ALA A 69 13.36 -17.39 -6.48
N SER A 70 13.21 -18.46 -5.69
CA SER A 70 12.25 -19.52 -5.99
C SER A 70 10.80 -18.99 -5.94
N GLN A 71 9.90 -19.61 -6.69
CA GLN A 71 8.50 -19.18 -6.79
C GLN A 71 7.80 -19.09 -5.42
N GLN A 72 8.07 -20.07 -4.55
CA GLN A 72 7.55 -20.09 -3.18
C GLN A 72 8.09 -18.92 -2.34
N ASN A 73 9.38 -18.64 -2.45
CA ASN A 73 10.01 -17.52 -1.73
C ASN A 73 9.49 -16.18 -2.23
N LYS A 74 9.33 -15.99 -3.55
CA LYS A 74 8.72 -14.78 -4.13
C LYS A 74 7.34 -14.52 -3.55
N LEU A 75 6.50 -15.56 -3.49
CA LEU A 75 5.15 -15.45 -2.95
C LEU A 75 5.18 -15.12 -1.45
N ALA A 76 6.03 -15.79 -0.67
CA ALA A 76 6.17 -15.53 0.76
C ALA A 76 6.65 -14.09 1.04
N TYR A 77 7.69 -13.62 0.35
CA TYR A 77 8.21 -12.26 0.52
C TYR A 77 7.20 -11.20 0.09
N ALA A 78 6.49 -11.43 -1.02
CA ALA A 78 5.43 -10.54 -1.47
C ALA A 78 4.27 -10.48 -0.48
N ALA A 79 3.82 -11.63 0.04
CA ALA A 79 2.73 -11.70 1.01
C ALA A 79 3.10 -10.97 2.30
N VAL A 80 4.27 -11.28 2.88
CA VAL A 80 4.76 -10.64 4.11
C VAL A 80 4.99 -9.15 3.89
N GLY A 81 5.62 -8.76 2.78
CA GLY A 81 5.87 -7.35 2.45
C GLY A 81 4.58 -6.55 2.26
N GLY A 82 3.57 -7.12 1.60
CA GLY A 82 2.25 -6.50 1.46
C GLY A 82 1.53 -6.31 2.79
N VAL A 83 1.61 -7.31 3.69
CA VAL A 83 1.07 -7.22 5.05
C VAL A 83 1.80 -6.14 5.85
N LEU A 84 3.13 -6.17 5.88
CA LEU A 84 3.94 -5.19 6.62
C LEU A 84 3.66 -3.76 6.16
N PHE A 85 3.61 -3.52 4.86
CA PHE A 85 3.28 -2.21 4.30
C PHE A 85 1.89 -1.73 4.74
N SER A 86 0.89 -2.58 4.58
CA SER A 86 -0.51 -2.23 4.81
C SER A 86 -0.79 -2.02 6.30
N PHE A 87 -0.46 -3.01 7.14
CA PHE A 87 -0.70 -2.92 8.57
C PHE A 87 0.22 -1.91 9.26
N GLY A 88 1.47 -1.75 8.81
CA GLY A 88 2.37 -0.71 9.31
C GLY A 88 1.79 0.69 9.09
N SER A 89 1.20 0.94 7.91
CA SER A 89 0.52 2.20 7.60
C SER A 89 -0.71 2.43 8.49
N VAL A 90 -1.56 1.40 8.66
CA VAL A 90 -2.72 1.45 9.54
C VAL A 90 -2.33 1.80 10.97
N LEU A 91 -1.29 1.14 11.50
CA LEU A 91 -0.79 1.38 12.85
C LEU A 91 -0.25 2.81 12.99
N MET A 92 0.54 3.28 12.02
CA MET A 92 1.06 4.65 12.02
C MET A 92 -0.09 5.68 12.04
N TRP A 93 -1.12 5.49 11.22
CA TRP A 93 -2.27 6.39 11.20
C TRP A 93 -3.11 6.32 12.47
N ALA A 94 -3.25 5.14 13.07
CA ALA A 94 -3.92 4.99 14.37
C ALA A 94 -3.19 5.80 15.47
N PHE A 95 -1.86 5.77 15.49
CA PHE A 95 -1.07 6.62 16.38
C PHE A 95 -1.17 8.10 16.04
N ALA A 96 -1.00 8.48 14.77
CA ALA A 96 -1.06 9.87 14.32
C ALA A 96 -2.39 10.53 14.68
N LYS A 97 -3.50 9.81 14.50
CA LYS A 97 -4.85 10.27 14.88
C LYS A 97 -4.95 10.66 16.36
N ASN A 98 -4.29 9.93 17.25
CA ASN A 98 -4.33 10.22 18.69
C ASN A 98 -3.58 11.51 19.06
N ILE A 99 -2.68 11.97 18.20
CA ILE A 99 -1.86 13.17 18.41
C ILE A 99 -2.51 14.40 17.75
N LEU A 100 -3.29 14.19 16.69
CA LEU A 100 -3.90 15.27 15.93
C LEU A 100 -5.08 15.91 16.68
N PRO A 101 -5.30 17.23 16.49
CA PRO A 101 -6.50 17.90 16.99
C PRO A 101 -7.77 17.28 16.38
N LYS A 102 -8.92 17.41 17.06
CA LYS A 102 -10.24 16.89 16.62
C LYS A 102 -10.81 17.67 15.41
N ASN A 103 -10.01 17.85 14.37
CA ASN A 103 -10.39 18.45 13.10
C ASN A 103 -10.27 17.40 12.00
N ASN A 104 -11.42 17.01 11.46
CA ASN A 104 -11.54 15.98 10.43
C ASN A 104 -10.78 16.34 9.14
N GLY A 105 -10.69 17.62 8.78
CA GLY A 105 -9.96 18.07 7.59
C GLY A 105 -8.45 17.91 7.73
N ILE A 106 -7.90 18.27 8.89
CA ILE A 106 -6.47 18.09 9.20
C ILE A 106 -6.12 16.60 9.20
N ALA A 107 -6.95 15.77 9.84
CA ALA A 107 -6.74 14.33 9.90
C ALA A 107 -6.74 13.68 8.50
N THR A 108 -7.69 14.04 7.63
CA THR A 108 -7.73 13.59 6.25
C THR A 108 -6.51 14.05 5.44
N PHE A 109 -6.12 15.32 5.57
CA PHE A 109 -4.94 15.85 4.88
C PHE A 109 -3.66 15.12 5.29
N VAL A 110 -3.46 14.91 6.59
CA VAL A 110 -2.31 14.16 7.13
C VAL A 110 -2.35 12.70 6.68
N GLY A 111 -3.52 12.05 6.66
CA GLY A 111 -3.67 10.68 6.17
C GLY A 111 -3.22 10.53 4.72
N LEU A 112 -3.72 11.40 3.85
CA LEU A 112 -3.37 11.39 2.43
C LEU A 112 -1.90 11.76 2.18
N SER A 113 -1.40 12.81 2.84
CA SER A 113 0.00 13.24 2.66
C SER A 113 0.98 12.19 3.15
N SER A 114 0.75 11.62 4.34
CA SER A 114 1.60 10.58 4.90
C SER A 114 1.52 9.28 4.10
N GLY A 115 0.33 8.90 3.61
CA GLY A 115 0.18 7.76 2.71
C GLY A 115 0.96 7.93 1.41
N PHE A 116 0.88 9.11 0.78
CA PHE A 116 1.66 9.41 -0.43
C PHE A 116 3.17 9.34 -0.16
N ILE A 117 3.64 9.90 0.96
CA ILE A 117 5.05 9.86 1.36
C ILE A 117 5.52 8.41 1.59
N ILE A 118 4.74 7.59 2.30
CA ILE A 118 5.06 6.19 2.55
C ILE A 118 5.19 5.42 1.22
N VAL A 119 4.23 5.57 0.31
CA VAL A 119 4.29 4.92 -1.02
C VAL A 119 5.55 5.36 -1.76
N ARG A 120 5.83 6.67 -1.79
CA ARG A 120 6.98 7.21 -2.51
C ARG A 120 8.30 6.67 -1.95
N ILE A 121 8.50 6.72 -0.64
CA ILE A 121 9.72 6.22 0.02
C ILE A 121 9.86 4.71 -0.19
N THR A 122 8.77 3.96 -0.05
CA THR A 122 8.78 2.49 -0.25
C THR A 122 9.15 2.14 -1.69
N SER A 123 8.56 2.83 -2.68
CA SER A 123 8.89 2.63 -4.08
C SER A 123 10.34 3.00 -4.39
N ASP A 124 10.84 4.10 -3.83
CA ASP A 124 12.22 4.55 -4.01
C ASP A 124 13.22 3.55 -3.41
N TYR A 125 12.96 3.07 -2.19
CA TYR A 125 13.75 2.02 -1.55
C TYR A 125 13.79 0.74 -2.40
N LEU A 126 12.64 0.27 -2.88
CA LEU A 126 12.59 -0.93 -3.71
C LEU A 126 13.29 -0.72 -5.07
N ASN A 127 13.26 0.50 -5.63
CA ASN A 127 14.01 0.86 -6.84
C ASN A 127 15.51 0.85 -6.60
N HIS A 128 15.96 1.45 -5.49
CA HIS A 128 17.35 1.43 -5.08
C HIS A 128 17.88 -0.01 -4.96
N VAL A 129 17.12 -0.92 -4.32
CA VAL A 129 17.48 -2.34 -4.21
C VAL A 129 17.55 -3.03 -5.58
N ASP A 130 16.59 -2.74 -6.48
CA ASP A 130 16.61 -3.28 -7.85
C ASP A 130 17.85 -2.83 -8.63
N GLU A 131 18.30 -1.59 -8.45
CA GLU A 131 19.49 -1.04 -9.10
C GLU A 131 20.78 -1.70 -8.63
N GLN A 132 20.89 -2.09 -7.36
CA GLN A 132 22.09 -2.77 -6.86
C GLN A 132 22.30 -4.13 -7.53
N ILE A 133 21.22 -4.84 -7.86
CA ILE A 133 21.33 -6.15 -8.54
C ILE A 133 21.76 -5.99 -9.99
N SER A 134 21.36 -4.89 -10.66
CA SER A 134 21.82 -4.61 -12.02
C SER A 134 23.30 -4.21 -12.15
N LYS A 135 23.99 -3.94 -11.03
CA LYS A 135 25.43 -3.62 -11.01
C LYS A 135 26.32 -4.85 -10.74
N VAL A 136 25.72 -5.95 -10.31
CA VAL A 136 26.42 -7.19 -9.92
C VAL A 136 26.34 -8.26 -11.02
N ASP A 137 25.42 -8.08 -11.98
CA ASP A 137 25.30 -8.87 -13.20
C ASP A 137 25.98 -8.17 -14.39
#